data_AF-A0A971FWK9-F1
#
_entry.id   AF-A0A971FWK9-F1
#
_cell.length_a   1.000
_cell.length_b   1.000
_cell.length_c   1.000
_cell.angle_alpha   90.00
_cell.angle_beta   90.00
_cell.angle_gamma   90.00
#
_symmetry.space_group_name_H-M   'P 1'
#
loop_
_entity.id
_entity.type
_entity.pdbx_description
1 polymer ?
#
loop_
_entity_poly.entity_id
_entity_poly.type
_entity_poly.pdbx_seq_one_letter_code
_entity_poly.pdbx_strand_id
1 'polypeptide(L)'
;MRKFSFRPALTLRGRRFKGPRGWAGKPLHPPLTDVPIGAYVLAAAFDVISFAGGEDRGWARDFYRAGSLVLIGGAIVSVFAAATGFWDWLESTEKGTQARRTANAHAWTMITVTVLVVVGIAVRALGYWDEPATPIAALGLTLVAAALTFVGGTLGGSLAFDYGFNVETAGDHPVWHRSEDDVFPGHED
;
A
#
# COMPACT_ATOMS: atom_id res chain seq x y z
N MET A 1 21.32 19.64 23.08
CA MET A 1 21.06 18.96 21.80
C MET A 1 20.37 17.64 22.04
N ARG A 2 19.04 17.70 22.11
CA ARG A 2 18.17 16.52 21.98
C ARG A 2 18.51 15.78 20.69
N LYS A 3 18.56 14.45 20.75
CA LYS A 3 18.85 13.59 19.59
C LYS A 3 17.61 12.98 18.94
N PHE A 4 16.48 13.01 19.64
CA PHE A 4 15.24 12.36 19.21
C PHE A 4 14.03 13.25 19.48
N SER A 5 13.05 13.23 18.57
CA SER A 5 11.76 13.89 18.69
C SER A 5 10.64 12.94 18.26
N PHE A 6 9.92 12.36 19.24
CA PHE A 6 8.84 11.42 18.98
C PHE A 6 7.45 12.05 19.15
N ARG A 7 7.30 13.00 20.08
CA ARG A 7 6.00 13.54 20.48
C ARG A 7 5.26 14.23 19.32
N PRO A 8 5.87 15.13 18.52
CA PRO A 8 5.17 15.78 17.41
C PRO A 8 4.66 14.81 16.36
N ALA A 9 5.46 13.78 16.06
CA ALA A 9 5.13 12.77 15.06
C ALA A 9 3.93 11.90 15.47
N LEU A 10 3.79 11.59 16.77
CA LEU A 10 2.71 10.76 17.31
C LEU A 10 1.46 11.58 17.69
N THR A 11 1.56 12.91 17.78
CA THR A 11 0.46 13.76 18.22
C THR A 11 -0.59 13.98 17.12
N LEU A 12 -1.84 13.67 17.45
CA LEU A 12 -3.03 14.02 16.65
C LEU A 12 -3.75 15.28 17.17
N ARG A 13 -3.51 15.67 18.43
CA ARG A 13 -4.10 16.89 19.02
C ARG A 13 -3.70 18.12 18.21
N GLY A 14 -4.64 19.02 17.95
CA GLY A 14 -4.43 20.22 17.13
C GLY A 14 -4.60 19.99 15.62
N ARG A 15 -4.67 18.74 15.15
CA ARG A 15 -4.93 18.43 13.74
C ARG A 15 -6.43 18.39 13.46
N ARG A 16 -6.86 19.02 12.37
CA ARG A 16 -8.24 18.89 11.86
C ARG A 16 -8.50 17.46 11.39
N PHE A 17 -9.57 16.84 11.89
CA PHE A 17 -10.06 15.54 11.42
C PHE A 17 -10.79 15.71 10.07
N LYS A 18 -10.52 14.81 9.12
CA LYS A 18 -11.05 14.81 7.74
C LYS A 18 -11.86 13.54 7.42
N GLY A 19 -12.41 12.87 8.43
CA GLY A 19 -13.17 11.63 8.23
C GLY A 19 -12.27 10.45 7.83
N PRO A 20 -12.74 9.55 6.94
CA PRO A 20 -11.97 8.37 6.49
C PRO A 20 -10.65 8.69 5.78
N ARG A 21 -10.41 9.95 5.40
CA ARG A 21 -9.13 10.42 4.86
C ARG A 21 -8.05 10.59 5.93
N GLY A 22 -8.43 10.66 7.20
CA GLY A 22 -7.51 10.81 8.34
C GLY A 22 -7.48 12.21 8.93
N TRP A 23 -6.29 12.69 9.29
CA TRP A 23 -6.07 14.02 9.88
C TRP A 23 -5.18 14.87 8.99
N ALA A 24 -5.22 16.19 9.18
CA ALA A 24 -4.29 17.12 8.50
C ALA A 24 -2.83 16.67 8.71
N GLY A 25 -2.10 16.43 7.62
CA GLY A 25 -0.72 15.93 7.62
C GLY A 25 -0.54 14.49 8.13
N LYS A 26 -1.63 13.72 8.28
CA LYS A 26 -1.65 12.30 8.71
C LYS A 26 -2.74 11.54 7.94
N PRO A 27 -2.53 11.28 6.63
CA PRO A 27 -3.50 10.54 5.83
C PRO A 27 -3.58 9.07 6.25
N LEU A 28 -4.76 8.45 6.14
CA LEU A 28 -4.95 7.04 6.45
C LEU A 28 -4.57 6.10 5.30
N HIS A 29 -4.82 6.51 4.05
CA HIS A 29 -4.63 5.63 2.89
C HIS A 29 -3.17 5.18 2.69
N PRO A 30 -2.16 6.06 2.61
CA PRO A 30 -0.79 5.63 2.29
C PRO A 30 -0.21 4.61 3.27
N PRO A 31 -0.28 4.79 4.61
CA PRO A 31 0.20 3.77 5.55
C PRO A 31 -0.54 2.43 5.44
N LEU A 32 -1.84 2.44 5.08
CA LEU A 32 -2.59 1.21 4.86
C LEU A 32 -2.13 0.48 3.59
N THR A 33 -1.60 1.18 2.58
CA THR A 33 -1.12 0.56 1.34
C THR A 33 0.19 -0.20 1.50
N ASP A 34 0.99 0.10 2.53
CA ASP A 34 2.25 -0.58 2.79
C ASP A 34 2.06 -2.10 2.96
N VAL A 35 0.97 -2.50 3.63
CA VAL A 35 0.65 -3.91 3.89
C VAL A 35 0.34 -4.69 2.60
N PRO A 36 -0.65 -4.31 1.76
CA PRO A 36 -0.91 -5.02 0.51
C PRO A 36 0.28 -4.94 -0.46
N ILE A 37 1.04 -3.83 -0.51
CA ILE A 37 2.25 -3.75 -1.35
C ILE A 37 3.25 -4.83 -0.93
N GLY A 38 3.61 -4.87 0.37
CA GLY A 38 4.52 -5.89 0.89
C GLY A 38 3.97 -7.31 0.68
N ALA A 39 2.68 -7.52 0.92
CA ALA A 39 2.05 -8.82 0.78
C ALA A 39 2.09 -9.33 -0.67
N TYR A 40 1.76 -8.51 -1.66
CA TYR A 40 1.73 -8.95 -3.06
C TYR A 40 3.13 -9.19 -3.62
N VAL A 41 4.11 -8.40 -3.20
CA VAL A 41 5.53 -8.63 -3.54
C VAL A 41 6.06 -9.92 -2.89
N LEU A 42 5.78 -10.12 -1.60
CA LEU A 42 6.20 -11.34 -0.89
C LEU A 42 5.51 -12.59 -1.42
N ALA A 43 4.22 -12.52 -1.74
CA ALA A 43 3.50 -13.64 -2.34
C ALA A 43 4.14 -14.07 -3.67
N ALA A 44 4.47 -13.12 -4.54
CA ALA A 44 5.18 -13.40 -5.79
C ALA A 44 6.59 -13.98 -5.54
N ALA A 45 7.34 -13.44 -4.58
CA ALA A 45 8.67 -13.95 -4.24
C ALA A 45 8.61 -15.39 -3.70
N PHE A 46 7.65 -15.68 -2.81
CA PHE A 46 7.44 -17.01 -2.26
C PHE A 46 6.99 -18.00 -3.33
N ASP A 47 6.14 -17.56 -4.26
CA ASP A 47 5.73 -18.38 -5.39
C ASP A 47 6.90 -18.72 -6.33
N VAL A 48 7.81 -17.77 -6.60
CA VAL A 48 9.03 -18.02 -7.39
C VAL A 48 9.93 -19.03 -6.68
N ILE A 49 10.15 -18.85 -5.37
CA ILE A 49 10.97 -19.76 -4.58
C ILE A 49 10.35 -21.17 -4.62
N SER A 50 9.06 -21.29 -4.33
CA SER A 50 8.33 -22.55 -4.34
C SER A 50 8.39 -23.24 -5.71
N PHE A 51 8.10 -22.51 -6.79
CA PHE A 51 8.14 -23.03 -8.15
C PHE A 51 9.53 -23.54 -8.54
N ALA A 52 10.59 -22.81 -8.17
CA ALA A 52 11.98 -23.22 -8.42
C ALA A 52 12.39 -24.46 -7.58
N GLY A 53 11.79 -24.62 -6.41
CA GLY A 53 12.00 -25.79 -5.54
C GLY A 53 11.40 -27.07 -6.11
N GLY A 54 10.28 -26.97 -6.80
CA GLY A 54 9.54 -28.13 -7.32
C GLY A 54 8.99 -29.03 -6.22
N GLU A 55 8.30 -30.11 -6.63
CA GLU A 55 7.53 -30.97 -5.72
C GLU A 55 8.41 -31.80 -4.76
N ASP A 56 9.68 -32.01 -5.12
CA ASP A 56 10.61 -32.90 -4.38
C ASP A 56 11.14 -32.28 -3.08
N ARG A 57 10.89 -30.99 -2.83
CA ARG A 57 11.48 -30.24 -1.72
C ARG A 57 10.41 -29.76 -0.76
N GLY A 58 10.46 -30.24 0.49
CA GLY A 58 9.48 -29.87 1.52
C GLY A 58 9.32 -28.36 1.74
N TRP A 59 10.41 -27.60 1.62
CA TRP A 59 10.36 -26.13 1.75
C TRP A 59 9.58 -25.45 0.62
N ALA A 60 9.47 -26.06 -0.57
CA ALA A 60 8.69 -25.50 -1.67
C ALA A 60 7.21 -25.36 -1.26
N ARG A 61 6.68 -26.38 -0.59
CA ARG A 61 5.32 -26.37 -0.04
C ARG A 61 5.15 -25.30 1.03
N ASP A 62 6.14 -25.14 1.90
CA ASP A 62 6.11 -24.14 2.98
C ASP A 62 6.05 -22.72 2.40
N PHE A 63 6.85 -22.42 1.37
CA PHE A 63 6.79 -21.15 0.67
C PHE A 63 5.47 -20.94 -0.07
N TYR A 64 4.92 -21.96 -0.74
CA TYR A 64 3.63 -21.85 -1.40
C TYR A 64 2.49 -21.54 -0.40
N ARG A 65 2.49 -22.20 0.75
CA ARG A 65 1.53 -21.95 1.84
C ARG A 65 1.69 -20.56 2.43
N ALA A 66 2.94 -20.14 2.68
CA ALA A 66 3.23 -18.80 3.16
C ALA A 66 2.77 -17.73 2.16
N GLY A 67 3.06 -17.91 0.87
CA GLY A 67 2.60 -17.04 -0.21
C GLY A 67 1.08 -16.94 -0.29
N SER A 68 0.39 -18.08 -0.17
CA SER A 68 -1.07 -18.13 -0.17
C SER A 68 -1.69 -17.37 1.02
N LEU A 69 -1.16 -17.56 2.23
CA LEU A 69 -1.65 -16.87 3.43
C LEU A 69 -1.35 -15.38 3.42
N VAL A 70 -0.15 -14.99 2.97
CA VAL A 70 0.24 -13.57 2.83
C VAL A 70 -0.63 -12.88 1.78
N LEU A 71 -0.92 -13.54 0.65
CA LEU A 71 -1.82 -13.02 -0.38
C LEU A 71 -3.22 -12.74 0.18
N ILE A 72 -3.77 -13.66 0.98
CA ILE A 72 -5.07 -13.50 1.66
C ILE A 72 -5.02 -12.35 2.68
N GLY A 73 -3.99 -12.30 3.53
CA GLY A 73 -3.82 -11.23 4.51
C GLY A 73 -3.70 -9.85 3.85
N GLY A 74 -2.93 -9.76 2.77
CA GLY A 74 -2.81 -8.56 1.94
C GLY A 74 -4.14 -8.15 1.33
N ALA A 75 -4.92 -9.10 0.79
CA ALA A 75 -6.23 -8.84 0.23
C ALA A 75 -7.21 -8.27 1.27
N ILE A 76 -7.21 -8.80 2.49
CA ILE A 76 -8.05 -8.28 3.59
C ILE A 76 -7.71 -6.82 3.90
N VAL A 77 -6.41 -6.50 4.04
CA VAL A 77 -6.00 -5.11 4.34
C VAL A 77 -6.24 -4.18 3.15
N SER A 78 -6.14 -4.70 1.92
CA SER A 78 -6.43 -3.94 0.71
C SER A 78 -7.86 -3.40 0.65
N VAL A 79 -8.83 -4.04 1.32
CA VAL A 79 -10.20 -3.52 1.43
C VAL A 79 -10.22 -2.19 2.18
N PHE A 80 -9.47 -2.08 3.28
CA PHE A 80 -9.38 -0.83 4.05
C PHE A 80 -8.59 0.24 3.29
N ALA A 81 -7.53 -0.15 2.59
CA ALA A 81 -6.79 0.75 1.71
C ALA A 81 -7.69 1.28 0.59
N ALA A 82 -8.45 0.42 -0.09
CA ALA A 82 -9.38 0.81 -1.14
C ALA A 82 -10.50 1.73 -0.61
N ALA A 83 -11.05 1.44 0.56
CA ALA A 83 -12.08 2.27 1.18
C ALA A 83 -11.58 3.68 1.48
N THR A 84 -10.41 3.81 2.13
CA THR A 84 -9.80 5.12 2.44
C THR A 84 -9.37 5.86 1.18
N GLY A 85 -8.80 5.16 0.19
CA GLY A 85 -8.41 5.72 -1.11
C GLY A 85 -9.61 6.20 -1.95
N PHE A 86 -10.76 5.53 -1.83
CA PHE A 86 -12.00 5.98 -2.46
C PHE A 86 -12.48 7.32 -1.91
N TRP A 87 -12.41 7.53 -0.59
CA TRP A 87 -12.75 8.82 0.02
C TRP A 87 -11.77 9.93 -0.37
N ASP A 88 -10.48 9.60 -0.46
CA ASP A 88 -9.45 10.49 -0.98
C ASP A 88 -9.74 10.93 -2.41
N TRP A 89 -10.04 9.98 -3.30
CA TRP A 89 -10.47 10.26 -4.66
C TRP A 89 -11.74 11.11 -4.69
N LEU A 90 -12.77 10.75 -3.92
CA LEU A 90 -14.06 11.42 -3.94
C LEU A 90 -13.98 12.88 -3.48
N GLU A 91 -13.28 13.15 -2.39
CA GLU A 91 -13.29 14.45 -1.73
C GLU A 91 -12.09 15.35 -2.06
N SER A 92 -10.97 14.78 -2.51
CA SER A 92 -9.70 15.53 -2.63
C SER A 92 -9.19 15.65 -4.07
N THR A 93 -9.89 15.10 -5.07
CA THR A 93 -9.54 15.29 -6.49
C THR A 93 -10.66 15.96 -7.27
N GLU A 94 -10.38 17.13 -7.86
CA GLU A 94 -11.34 17.85 -8.69
C GLU A 94 -11.41 17.29 -10.12
N LYS A 95 -12.62 17.18 -10.68
CA LYS A 95 -12.84 16.65 -12.05
C LYS A 95 -12.14 17.54 -13.09
N GLY A 96 -11.61 16.91 -14.15
CA GLY A 96 -10.92 17.61 -15.24
C GLY A 96 -9.44 17.91 -14.99
N THR A 97 -8.96 17.84 -13.75
CA THR A 97 -7.56 18.10 -13.39
C THR A 97 -6.62 16.95 -13.78
N GLN A 98 -5.32 17.25 -13.90
CA GLN A 98 -4.27 16.23 -14.05
C GLN A 98 -4.24 15.27 -12.87
N ALA A 99 -4.36 15.80 -11.64
CA ALA A 99 -4.42 14.99 -10.42
C ALA A 99 -5.55 13.95 -10.48
N ARG A 100 -6.76 14.31 -10.92
CA ARG A 100 -7.87 13.36 -11.09
C ARG A 100 -7.57 12.29 -12.14
N ARG A 101 -6.91 12.64 -13.25
CA ARG A 101 -6.52 11.65 -14.27
C ARG A 101 -5.50 10.64 -13.72
N THR A 102 -4.48 11.10 -13.00
CA THR A 102 -3.51 10.22 -12.33
C THR A 102 -4.18 9.37 -11.25
N ALA A 103 -5.08 9.94 -10.45
CA ALA A 103 -5.83 9.19 -9.44
C ALA A 103 -6.74 8.12 -10.07
N ASN A 104 -7.38 8.41 -11.20
CA ASN A 104 -8.14 7.42 -11.96
C ASN A 104 -7.23 6.30 -12.48
N ALA A 105 -6.07 6.63 -13.04
CA ALA A 105 -5.11 5.64 -13.52
C ALA A 105 -4.65 4.72 -12.39
N HIS A 106 -4.25 5.30 -11.24
CA HIS A 106 -3.90 4.55 -10.04
C HIS A 106 -5.05 3.62 -9.59
N ALA A 107 -6.27 4.17 -9.44
CA ALA A 107 -7.42 3.40 -8.98
C ALA A 107 -7.73 2.22 -9.93
N TRP A 108 -7.73 2.44 -11.25
CA TRP A 108 -7.96 1.38 -12.22
C TRP A 108 -6.86 0.31 -12.18
N THR A 109 -5.58 0.70 -12.07
CA THR A 109 -4.49 -0.26 -11.88
C THR A 109 -4.70 -1.11 -10.63
N MET A 110 -5.08 -0.50 -9.50
CA MET A 110 -5.30 -1.24 -8.25
C MET A 110 -6.58 -2.08 -8.24
N ILE A 111 -7.61 -1.70 -9.00
CA ILE A 111 -8.78 -2.54 -9.26
C ILE A 111 -8.36 -3.80 -10.04
N THR A 112 -7.54 -3.65 -11.08
CA THR A 112 -7.00 -4.80 -11.83
C THR A 112 -6.17 -5.72 -10.93
N VAL A 113 -5.29 -5.16 -10.09
CA VAL A 113 -4.53 -5.94 -9.10
C VAL A 113 -5.48 -6.69 -8.15
N THR A 114 -6.50 -6.02 -7.63
CA THR A 114 -7.50 -6.64 -6.74
C THR A 114 -8.18 -7.83 -7.41
N VAL A 115 -8.58 -7.70 -8.68
CA VAL A 115 -9.17 -8.82 -9.44
C VAL A 115 -8.19 -9.98 -9.58
N LEU A 116 -6.93 -9.71 -9.96
CA LEU A 116 -5.90 -10.74 -10.09
C LEU A 116 -5.64 -11.46 -8.76
N VAL A 117 -5.62 -10.73 -7.66
CA VAL A 117 -5.42 -11.27 -6.31
C VAL A 117 -6.60 -12.15 -5.90
N VAL A 118 -7.84 -11.69 -6.10
CA VAL A 118 -9.05 -12.48 -5.81
C VAL A 118 -9.09 -13.75 -6.66
N VAL A 119 -8.80 -13.65 -7.96
CA VAL A 119 -8.68 -14.81 -8.84
C VAL A 119 -7.56 -15.74 -8.38
N GLY A 120 -6.40 -15.19 -7.99
CA GLY A 120 -5.27 -15.95 -7.47
C GLY A 120 -5.59 -16.70 -6.18
N ILE A 121 -6.37 -16.10 -5.28
CA ILE A 121 -6.87 -16.74 -4.07
C ILE A 121 -7.87 -17.84 -4.43
N ALA A 122 -8.82 -17.56 -5.33
CA ALA A 122 -9.83 -18.54 -5.75
C ALA A 122 -9.20 -19.76 -6.43
N VAL A 123 -8.24 -19.54 -7.35
CA VAL A 123 -7.48 -20.61 -8.02
C VAL A 123 -6.77 -21.51 -7.01
N ARG A 124 -6.10 -20.91 -6.02
CA ARG A 124 -5.46 -21.66 -4.93
C ARG A 124 -6.47 -22.43 -4.11
N ALA A 125 -7.53 -21.77 -3.62
CA ALA A 125 -8.51 -22.35 -2.71
C ALA A 125 -9.35 -23.47 -3.36
N LEU A 126 -9.68 -23.35 -4.64
CA LEU A 126 -10.59 -24.27 -5.33
C LEU A 126 -9.89 -25.42 -6.03
N GLY A 127 -8.62 -25.25 -6.44
CA GLY A 127 -7.93 -26.21 -7.30
C GLY A 127 -6.57 -26.67 -6.82
N TYR A 128 -5.87 -25.87 -5.99
CA TYR A 128 -4.44 -26.08 -5.76
C TYR A 128 -4.03 -25.96 -4.29
N TRP A 129 -4.95 -26.04 -3.34
CA TRP A 129 -4.66 -25.70 -1.95
C TRP A 129 -3.58 -26.59 -1.32
N ASP A 130 -3.59 -27.87 -1.68
CA ASP A 130 -2.69 -28.89 -1.13
C ASP A 130 -1.50 -29.25 -2.03
N GLU A 131 -1.31 -28.53 -3.15
CA GLU A 131 -0.18 -28.76 -4.04
C GLU A 131 1.17 -28.65 -3.31
N PRO A 132 2.16 -29.51 -3.65
CA PRO A 132 3.45 -29.54 -2.99
C PRO A 132 4.35 -28.37 -3.42
N ALA A 133 4.02 -27.66 -4.51
CA ALA A 133 4.72 -26.47 -4.97
C ALA A 133 3.75 -25.52 -5.70
N THR A 134 4.15 -24.27 -5.89
CA THR A 134 3.34 -23.29 -6.61
C THR A 134 3.05 -23.78 -8.04
N PRO A 135 1.79 -23.88 -8.47
CA PRO A 135 1.44 -24.21 -9.85
C PRO A 135 1.67 -23.01 -10.78
N ILE A 136 1.93 -23.26 -12.07
CA ILE A 136 2.28 -22.22 -13.05
C ILE A 136 1.20 -21.12 -13.17
N ALA A 137 -0.07 -21.47 -13.02
CA ALA A 137 -1.18 -20.51 -13.04
C ALA A 137 -1.12 -19.55 -11.83
N ALA A 138 -0.84 -20.09 -10.64
CA ALA A 138 -0.73 -19.30 -9.42
C ALA A 138 0.49 -18.37 -9.45
N LEU A 139 1.62 -18.84 -10.01
CA LEU A 139 2.83 -18.05 -10.24
C LEU A 139 2.59 -16.90 -11.21
N GLY A 140 1.97 -17.18 -12.36
CA GLY A 140 1.68 -16.14 -13.36
C GLY A 140 0.81 -15.01 -12.80
N LEU A 141 -0.22 -15.36 -12.02
CA LEU A 141 -1.10 -14.39 -11.38
C LEU A 141 -0.37 -13.50 -10.38
N THR A 142 0.48 -14.06 -9.51
CA THR A 142 1.19 -13.25 -8.50
C THR A 142 2.30 -12.40 -9.09
N LEU A 143 3.01 -12.88 -10.12
CA LEU A 143 3.99 -12.06 -10.83
C LEU A 143 3.35 -10.85 -11.51
N VAL A 144 2.23 -11.03 -12.22
CA VAL A 144 1.52 -9.91 -12.86
C VAL A 144 0.93 -8.97 -11.80
N ALA A 145 0.35 -9.50 -10.73
CA ALA A 145 -0.17 -8.69 -9.63
C ALA A 145 0.94 -7.85 -8.97
N ALA A 146 2.12 -8.43 -8.70
CA ALA A 146 3.26 -7.72 -8.13
C ALA A 146 3.80 -6.63 -9.07
N ALA A 147 3.93 -6.91 -10.37
CA ALA A 147 4.36 -5.92 -11.36
C ALA A 147 3.37 -4.74 -11.46
N LEU A 148 2.07 -5.01 -11.52
CA LEU A 148 1.05 -3.97 -11.52
C LEU A 148 0.97 -3.22 -10.19
N THR A 149 1.26 -3.88 -9.07
CA THR A 149 1.37 -3.22 -7.76
C THR A 149 2.50 -2.19 -7.75
N PHE A 150 3.64 -2.49 -8.38
CA PHE A 150 4.72 -1.51 -8.55
C PHE A 150 4.31 -0.31 -9.41
N VAL A 151 3.62 -0.55 -10.52
CA VAL A 151 3.06 0.52 -11.37
C VAL A 151 2.05 1.37 -10.59
N GLY A 152 1.11 0.72 -9.89
CA GLY A 152 0.12 1.38 -9.05
C GLY A 152 0.77 2.21 -7.94
N GLY A 153 1.78 1.67 -7.28
CA GLY A 153 2.58 2.36 -6.27
C GLY A 153 3.32 3.58 -6.83
N THR A 154 3.83 3.51 -8.05
CA THR A 154 4.46 4.66 -8.73
C THR A 154 3.44 5.78 -9.00
N LEU A 155 2.25 5.43 -9.52
CA LEU A 155 1.18 6.40 -9.75
C LEU A 155 0.66 7.02 -8.44
N GLY A 156 0.53 6.21 -7.38
CA GLY A 156 0.18 6.67 -6.04
C GLY A 156 1.26 7.57 -5.42
N GLY A 157 2.53 7.23 -5.66
CA GLY A 157 3.69 8.02 -5.28
C GLY A 157 3.67 9.41 -5.92
N SER A 158 3.37 9.53 -7.21
CA SER A 158 3.23 10.85 -7.84
C SER A 158 2.09 11.68 -7.24
N LEU A 159 0.97 11.07 -6.87
CA LEU A 159 -0.09 11.80 -6.15
C LEU A 159 0.46 12.34 -4.82
N ALA A 160 1.10 11.51 -4.01
CA ALA A 160 1.59 11.91 -2.69
C ALA A 160 2.76 12.90 -2.73
N PHE A 161 3.80 12.59 -3.52
CA PHE A 161 5.09 13.28 -3.47
C PHE A 161 5.22 14.39 -4.52
N ASP A 162 4.69 14.20 -5.74
CA ASP A 162 4.80 15.21 -6.80
C ASP A 162 3.68 16.25 -6.69
N TYR A 163 2.45 15.81 -6.38
CA TYR A 163 1.28 16.69 -6.33
C TYR A 163 0.91 17.16 -4.92
N GLY A 164 1.61 16.68 -3.89
CA GLY A 164 1.35 17.06 -2.50
C GLY A 164 -0.02 16.60 -1.99
N PHE A 165 -0.54 15.47 -2.48
CA PHE A 165 -1.88 15.03 -2.17
C PHE A 165 -2.03 14.67 -0.68
N ASN A 166 -2.82 15.47 0.05
CA ASN A 166 -3.03 15.36 1.50
C ASN A 166 -1.73 15.46 2.35
N VAL A 167 -0.67 16.06 1.82
CA VAL A 167 0.56 16.38 2.56
C VAL A 167 0.85 17.88 2.52
N GLU A 168 1.46 18.39 3.58
CA GLU A 168 1.89 19.80 3.65
C GLU A 168 3.30 19.91 3.10
N THR A 169 3.55 20.89 2.22
CA THR A 169 4.92 21.16 1.74
C THR A 169 5.68 21.92 2.81
N ALA A 170 6.89 21.44 3.14
CA ALA A 170 7.61 21.93 4.30
C ALA A 170 8.36 23.25 4.10
N GLY A 171 8.41 23.84 2.90
CA GLY A 171 9.00 25.17 2.64
C GLY A 171 10.24 25.53 3.50
N ASP A 172 10.22 26.71 4.12
CA ASP A 172 11.13 27.14 5.20
C ASP A 172 10.49 26.91 6.59
N HIS A 173 9.99 25.69 6.84
CA HIS A 173 9.29 25.38 8.08
C HIS A 173 10.25 25.34 9.28
N PRO A 174 9.86 25.85 10.47
CA PRO A 174 10.73 25.95 11.66
C PRO A 174 11.35 24.62 12.13
N VAL A 175 10.76 23.49 11.73
CA VAL A 175 11.30 22.13 11.99
C VAL A 175 12.71 21.93 11.40
N TRP A 176 13.10 22.71 10.40
CA TRP A 176 14.42 22.64 9.77
C TRP A 176 15.44 23.60 10.40
N HIS A 177 15.02 24.46 11.32
CA HIS A 177 15.89 25.43 11.99
C HIS A 177 16.55 24.78 13.23
N ARG A 178 17.72 25.30 13.64
CA ARG A 178 18.38 24.82 14.86
C ARG A 178 17.56 25.24 16.09
N SER A 179 16.95 24.26 16.77
CA SER A 179 16.17 24.46 17.99
C SER A 179 16.30 23.25 18.93
N GLU A 180 16.08 23.47 20.24
CA GLU A 180 15.88 22.40 21.22
C GLU A 180 14.39 22.10 21.47
N ASP A 181 13.51 22.94 20.92
CA ASP A 181 12.06 22.84 21.06
C ASP A 181 11.44 22.07 19.90
N ASP A 182 10.49 21.21 20.24
CA ASP A 182 9.72 20.43 19.29
C ASP A 182 8.58 21.27 18.69
N VAL A 183 8.49 21.33 17.36
CA VAL A 183 7.39 22.03 16.66
C VAL A 183 6.16 21.12 16.60
N PHE A 184 5.03 21.59 17.13
CA PHE A 184 3.76 20.84 17.15
C PHE A 184 2.81 21.27 16.03
N PRO A 185 1.95 20.36 15.52
CA PRO A 185 0.97 20.69 14.49
C PRO A 185 -0.08 21.70 15.02
N GLY A 186 -0.43 22.70 14.20
CA GLY A 186 -1.45 23.70 14.54
C GLY A 186 -0.96 24.90 15.34
N HIS A 187 0.35 25.02 15.59
CA HIS A 187 0.96 26.32 15.87
C HIS A 187 1.21 27.00 14.52
N GLU A 188 0.25 27.83 14.11
CA GLU A 188 0.52 28.86 13.09
C GLU A 188 1.33 29.97 13.78
N ASP A 189 2.40 30.42 13.13
CA ASP A 189 2.88 31.79 13.31
C ASP A 189 1.93 32.75 12.58
#